data_AF-A0A672NA60-F1
#
_entry.id   AF-A0A672NA60-F1
#
_cell.length_a   1.000
_cell.length_b   1.000
_cell.length_c   1.000
_cell.angle_alpha   90.00
_cell.angle_beta   90.00
_cell.angle_gamma   90.00
#
_symmetry.space_group_name_H-M   'P 1'
#
loop_
_entity.id
_entity.type
_entity.pdbx_description
1 polymer ?
#
loop_
_entity_poly.entity_id
_entity_poly.type
_entity_poly.pdbx_seq_one_letter_code
_entity_poly.pdbx_strand_id
1 'polypeptide(L)'
;FFGKGYGKNNEPLRGYMLMFIIALAFILIGDLNTIAPLISNFFLCSYGLINFSCFHASVTKSPGWRPQYRYFSPWTSLFSAFLSFVLMFLFTWWAALITFAIVLCLLGYVTYKKPHVNWGTSYQAGFYNMALSFSMSLTAVEDHVKNFRPQCLVLTGPPNVRPALVDFVGTFTKNISLMICGNIIMSIFPQHSTDMLVDWLNQRKVRSFFTSFTADSLKEGAHHLMQASGLGKLKPNTVVLGYKMDWQECKPQSLQDYVNTISDAFDSSYGIAILRMMDGLDVMDDLHSAGVCFIQYDDFKKWVNTAV
;
A
#
# COMPACT_ATOMS: atom_id res chain seq x y z
N PHE A 1 -12.86 -25.64 7.85
CA PHE A 1 -13.06 -27.06 8.23
C PHE A 1 -13.88 -27.21 9.50
N PHE A 2 -13.49 -26.62 10.64
CA PHE A 2 -14.23 -26.71 11.91
C PHE A 2 -15.47 -25.80 12.02
N GLY A 3 -15.54 -24.71 11.24
CA GLY A 3 -16.70 -23.81 11.22
C GLY A 3 -17.89 -24.25 10.35
N LYS A 4 -17.93 -25.52 9.90
CA LYS A 4 -19.08 -26.02 9.12
C LYS A 4 -20.24 -26.28 10.08
N GLY A 5 -21.29 -25.47 9.98
CA GLY A 5 -22.53 -25.65 10.75
C GLY A 5 -23.35 -26.83 10.24
N TYR A 6 -24.02 -27.50 11.16
CA TYR A 6 -24.93 -28.62 10.89
C TYR A 6 -26.28 -28.37 11.57
N GLY A 7 -27.35 -28.92 10.97
CA GLY A 7 -28.71 -28.79 11.50
C GLY A 7 -29.33 -27.40 11.31
N LYS A 8 -30.51 -27.20 11.92
CA LYS A 8 -31.31 -25.96 11.78
C LYS A 8 -30.65 -24.74 12.43
N ASN A 9 -29.83 -24.97 13.46
CA ASN A 9 -29.19 -23.91 14.26
C ASN A 9 -27.74 -23.62 13.84
N ASN A 10 -27.24 -24.23 12.75
CA ASN A 10 -25.85 -24.11 12.30
C ASN A 10 -24.82 -24.49 13.38
N GLU A 11 -25.05 -25.59 14.09
CA GLU A 11 -24.18 -26.03 15.19
C GLU A 11 -22.85 -26.59 14.66
N PRO A 12 -21.70 -26.15 15.19
CA PRO A 12 -20.38 -26.60 14.72
C PRO A 12 -20.01 -27.96 15.32
N LEU A 13 -20.67 -29.04 14.88
CA LEU A 13 -20.47 -30.41 15.41
C LEU A 13 -19.01 -30.85 15.42
N ARG A 14 -18.25 -30.51 14.38
CA ARG A 14 -16.81 -30.81 14.29
C ARG A 14 -15.99 -30.09 15.35
N GLY A 15 -16.39 -28.88 15.73
CA GLY A 15 -15.79 -28.12 16.82
C GLY A 15 -16.09 -28.76 18.19
N TYR A 16 -17.32 -29.22 18.41
CA TYR A 16 -17.67 -29.96 19.63
C TYR A 16 -16.89 -31.26 19.76
N MET A 17 -16.73 -32.03 18.68
CA MET A 17 -15.90 -33.25 18.70
C MET A 17 -14.44 -32.96 19.06
N LEU A 18 -13.87 -31.87 18.52
CA LEU A 18 -12.51 -31.45 18.87
C LEU A 18 -12.41 -31.07 20.36
N MET A 19 -13.35 -30.26 20.87
CA MET A 19 -13.42 -29.87 22.27
C MET A 19 -13.54 -31.10 23.19
N PHE A 20 -14.39 -32.06 22.83
CA PHE A 20 -14.59 -33.29 23.58
C PHE A 20 -13.30 -34.11 23.69
N ILE A 21 -12.57 -34.29 22.58
CA ILE A 21 -11.29 -35.01 22.58
C ILE A 21 -10.25 -34.30 23.47
N ILE A 22 -10.16 -32.96 23.38
CA ILE A 22 -9.24 -32.17 24.20
C ILE A 22 -9.60 -32.29 25.69
N ALA A 23 -10.88 -32.13 26.03
CA ALA A 23 -11.36 -32.25 27.41
C ALA A 23 -11.12 -33.65 27.98
N LEU A 24 -11.38 -34.71 27.19
CA LEU A 24 -11.12 -36.09 27.58
C LEU A 24 -9.63 -36.31 27.87
N ALA A 25 -8.73 -35.76 27.04
CA ALA A 25 -7.29 -35.85 27.26
C ALA A 25 -6.86 -35.22 28.60
N PHE A 26 -7.46 -34.09 29.01
CA PHE A 26 -7.20 -33.47 30.31
C PHE A 26 -7.79 -34.25 31.48
N ILE A 27 -8.99 -34.83 31.33
CA ILE A 27 -9.61 -35.66 32.37
C ILE A 27 -8.77 -36.91 32.65
N LEU A 28 -8.18 -37.52 31.61
CA LEU A 28 -7.35 -38.71 31.74
C LEU A 28 -6.06 -38.49 32.55
N ILE A 29 -5.60 -37.24 32.72
CA ILE A 29 -4.44 -36.92 33.58
C ILE A 29 -4.75 -37.25 35.05
N GLY A 30 -6.01 -37.11 35.48
CA GLY A 30 -6.48 -37.52 36.81
C GLY A 30 -5.93 -36.72 37.99
N ASP A 31 -5.14 -35.66 37.76
CA ASP A 31 -4.55 -34.82 38.80
C ASP A 31 -4.89 -33.33 38.62
N LEU A 32 -5.74 -32.82 39.50
CA LEU A 32 -6.17 -31.43 39.51
C LEU A 32 -5.01 -30.46 39.73
N ASN A 33 -4.00 -30.84 40.54
CA ASN A 33 -2.88 -29.96 40.90
C ASN A 33 -1.96 -29.71 39.70
N THR A 34 -1.89 -30.65 38.76
CA THR A 34 -1.16 -30.49 37.51
C THR A 34 -1.96 -29.69 36.48
N ILE A 35 -3.29 -29.86 36.43
CA ILE A 35 -4.16 -29.21 35.44
C ILE A 35 -4.36 -27.72 35.76
N ALA A 36 -4.52 -27.36 37.04
CA ALA A 36 -4.87 -26.00 37.44
C ALA A 36 -3.85 -24.94 36.96
N PRO A 37 -2.53 -25.10 37.18
CA PRO A 37 -1.55 -24.13 36.69
C PRO A 37 -1.51 -24.00 35.16
N LEU A 38 -1.77 -25.10 34.44
CA LEU A 38 -1.79 -25.10 32.98
C LEU A 38 -2.95 -24.25 32.43
N ILE A 39 -4.16 -24.46 32.97
CA ILE A 39 -5.35 -23.69 32.59
C ILE A 39 -5.16 -22.22 32.97
N SER A 40 -4.65 -21.94 34.18
CA SER A 40 -4.34 -20.59 34.62
C SER A 40 -3.39 -19.87 33.67
N ASN A 41 -2.34 -20.52 33.17
CA ASN A 41 -1.43 -19.92 32.19
C ASN A 41 -2.11 -19.54 30.88
N PHE A 42 -2.99 -20.39 30.34
CA PHE A 42 -3.75 -20.05 29.13
C PHE A 42 -4.67 -18.84 29.34
N PHE A 43 -5.36 -18.76 30.48
CA PHE A 43 -6.19 -17.61 30.82
C PHE A 43 -5.35 -16.34 31.03
N LEU A 44 -4.25 -16.41 31.78
CA LEU A 44 -3.33 -15.29 31.98
C LEU A 44 -2.75 -14.79 30.66
N CYS A 45 -2.42 -15.69 29.73
CA CYS A 45 -1.97 -15.32 28.39
C CYS A 45 -3.07 -14.56 27.64
N SER A 46 -4.32 -15.05 27.65
CA SER A 46 -5.43 -14.37 27.00
C SER A 46 -5.70 -12.97 27.60
N TYR A 47 -5.65 -12.83 28.93
CA TYR A 47 -5.79 -11.55 29.61
C TYR A 47 -4.62 -10.61 29.29
N GLY A 48 -3.39 -11.13 29.23
CA GLY A 48 -2.21 -10.37 28.84
C GLY A 48 -2.33 -9.83 27.41
N LEU A 49 -2.73 -10.69 26.46
CA LEU A 49 -2.88 -10.33 25.05
C LEU A 49 -4.03 -9.33 24.81
N ILE A 50 -5.17 -9.50 25.49
CA ILE A 50 -6.29 -8.55 25.39
C ILE A 50 -5.85 -7.17 25.90
N ASN A 51 -5.24 -7.11 27.08
CA ASN A 51 -4.77 -5.85 27.65
C ASN A 51 -3.67 -5.20 26.79
N PHE A 52 -2.71 -5.98 26.30
CA PHE A 52 -1.70 -5.47 25.38
C PHE A 52 -2.33 -4.93 24.08
N SER A 53 -3.34 -5.62 23.55
CA SER A 53 -4.06 -5.17 22.34
C SER A 53 -4.79 -3.85 22.56
N CYS A 54 -5.47 -3.69 23.70
CA CYS A 54 -6.13 -2.45 24.09
C CYS A 54 -5.14 -1.29 24.26
N PHE A 55 -4.00 -1.53 24.90
CA PHE A 55 -2.91 -0.55 25.01
C PHE A 55 -2.37 -0.15 23.63
N HIS A 56 -1.99 -1.14 22.81
CA HIS A 56 -1.41 -0.90 21.49
C HIS A 56 -2.37 -0.13 20.60
N ALA A 57 -3.64 -0.55 20.51
CA ALA A 57 -4.66 0.14 19.70
C ALA A 57 -4.89 1.60 20.15
N SER A 58 -4.82 1.86 21.47
CA SER A 58 -4.92 3.22 22.04
C SER A 58 -3.76 4.10 21.65
N VAL A 59 -2.53 3.59 21.77
CA VAL A 59 -1.30 4.35 21.46
C VAL A 59 -1.18 4.60 19.96
N THR A 60 -1.49 3.61 19.11
CA THR A 60 -1.46 3.77 17.65
C THR A 60 -2.60 4.62 17.11
N LYS A 61 -3.54 5.06 17.95
CA LYS A 61 -4.76 5.80 17.57
C LYS A 61 -5.48 5.13 16.41
N SER A 62 -5.77 3.83 16.56
CA SER A 62 -6.47 3.07 15.51
C SER A 62 -7.89 3.63 15.29
N PRO A 63 -8.35 3.89 14.05
CA PRO A 63 -9.61 4.58 13.78
C PRO A 63 -10.85 3.97 14.44
N GLY A 64 -10.90 2.63 14.52
CA GLY A 64 -12.00 1.88 15.12
C GLY A 64 -11.93 1.76 16.65
N TRP A 65 -10.85 2.22 17.28
CA TRP A 65 -10.65 2.12 18.72
C TRP A 65 -11.02 3.44 19.41
N ARG A 66 -12.20 3.48 20.04
CA ARG A 66 -12.72 4.65 20.78
C ARG A 66 -13.35 4.22 22.11
N PRO A 67 -12.55 3.85 23.11
CA PRO A 67 -13.07 3.45 24.41
C PRO A 67 -13.79 4.64 25.06
N GLN A 68 -15.10 4.52 25.26
CA GLN A 68 -15.94 5.56 25.89
C GLN A 68 -15.98 5.45 27.42
N TYR A 69 -15.37 4.41 27.98
CA TYR A 69 -15.41 4.14 29.40
C TYR A 69 -14.52 5.12 30.18
N ARG A 70 -15.09 5.78 31.20
CA ARG A 70 -14.45 6.89 31.93
C ARG A 70 -13.14 6.53 32.62
N TYR A 71 -13.02 5.32 33.16
CA TYR A 71 -11.82 4.88 33.90
C TYR A 71 -10.84 4.08 33.04
N PHE A 72 -11.07 4.02 31.73
CA PHE A 72 -10.11 3.40 30.83
C PHE A 72 -8.88 4.30 30.67
N SER A 73 -7.69 3.74 30.90
CA SER A 73 -6.41 4.37 30.60
C SER A 73 -5.52 3.36 29.84
N PRO A 74 -4.80 3.79 28.79
CA PRO A 74 -3.89 2.89 28.09
C PRO A 74 -2.82 2.32 29.03
N TRP A 75 -2.33 3.13 29.97
CA TRP A 75 -1.28 2.75 30.91
C TRP A 75 -1.73 1.69 31.92
N THR A 76 -3.00 1.72 32.35
CA THR A 76 -3.54 0.69 33.24
C THR A 76 -3.70 -0.65 32.53
N SER A 77 -4.00 -0.62 31.23
CA SER A 77 -4.02 -1.81 30.39
C SER A 77 -2.61 -2.38 30.18
N LEU A 78 -1.60 -1.53 29.91
CA LEU A 78 -0.21 -1.97 29.83
C LEU A 78 0.27 -2.61 31.14
N PHE A 79 -0.05 -1.99 32.27
CA PHE A 79 0.29 -2.52 33.59
C PHE A 79 -0.36 -3.90 33.84
N SER A 80 -1.65 -4.04 33.50
CA SER A 80 -2.37 -5.32 33.63
C SER A 80 -1.80 -6.41 32.72
N ALA A 81 -1.36 -6.06 31.51
CA ALA A 81 -0.70 -6.99 30.60
C ALA A 81 0.65 -7.46 31.17
N PHE A 82 1.47 -6.51 31.64
CA PHE A 82 2.75 -6.81 32.27
C PHE A 82 2.58 -7.71 33.50
N LEU A 83 1.64 -7.39 34.39
CA LEU A 83 1.34 -8.19 35.57
C LEU A 83 0.91 -9.62 35.19
N SER A 84 0.08 -9.75 34.16
CA SER A 84 -0.37 -11.07 33.66
C SER A 84 0.80 -11.92 33.16
N PHE A 85 1.76 -11.34 32.44
CA PHE A 85 2.96 -12.05 32.00
C PHE A 85 3.89 -12.41 33.16
N VAL A 86 4.08 -11.50 34.13
CA VAL A 86 4.87 -11.80 35.34
C VAL A 86 4.28 -12.96 36.12
N LEU A 87 2.96 -12.96 36.34
CA LEU A 87 2.27 -14.05 37.04
C LEU A 87 2.35 -15.39 36.27
N MET A 88 2.34 -15.35 34.94
CA MET A 88 2.50 -16.52 34.09
C MET A 88 3.87 -17.19 34.29
N PHE A 89 4.95 -16.39 34.37
CA PHE A 89 6.29 -16.90 34.70
C PHE A 89 6.40 -17.39 36.15
N LEU A 90 5.71 -16.74 37.09
CA LEU A 90 5.74 -17.09 38.51
C LEU A 90 5.03 -18.41 38.80
N PHE A 91 3.94 -18.73 38.10
CA PHE A 91 3.26 -20.02 38.25
C PHE A 91 4.06 -21.17 37.65
N THR A 92 4.36 -21.11 36.35
CA THR A 92 5.12 -22.18 35.68
C THR A 92 5.93 -21.63 34.50
N TRP A 93 7.21 -21.35 34.74
CA TRP A 93 8.10 -20.73 33.77
C TRP A 93 8.25 -21.51 32.44
N TRP A 94 8.30 -22.84 32.48
CA TRP A 94 8.48 -23.68 31.29
C TRP A 94 7.22 -23.66 30.40
N ALA A 95 6.03 -23.79 31.00
CA ALA A 95 4.77 -23.70 30.29
C ALA A 95 4.52 -22.27 29.76
N ALA A 96 5.02 -21.25 30.48
CA ALA A 96 4.99 -19.87 30.01
C ALA A 96 5.77 -19.68 28.70
N LEU A 97 7.01 -20.21 28.64
CA LEU A 97 7.84 -20.18 27.42
C LEU A 97 7.17 -20.90 26.24
N ILE A 98 6.59 -22.08 26.47
CA ILE A 98 5.87 -22.84 25.43
C ILE A 98 4.70 -22.03 24.88
N THR A 99 3.90 -21.44 25.78
CA THR A 99 2.73 -20.64 25.39
C THR A 99 3.15 -19.41 24.59
N PHE A 100 4.20 -18.71 25.02
CA PHE A 100 4.73 -17.56 24.31
C PHE A 100 5.27 -17.93 22.92
N ALA A 101 5.97 -19.07 22.80
CA ALA A 101 6.43 -19.59 21.52
C ALA A 101 5.25 -19.89 20.58
N ILE A 102 4.19 -20.54 21.06
CA ILE A 102 2.97 -20.80 20.27
C ILE A 102 2.33 -19.49 19.80
N VAL A 103 2.18 -18.51 20.68
CA VAL A 103 1.60 -17.20 20.34
C VAL A 103 2.45 -16.48 19.28
N LEU A 104 3.77 -16.47 19.43
CA LEU A 104 4.68 -15.88 18.44
C LEU A 104 4.61 -16.59 17.09
N CYS A 105 4.55 -17.93 17.09
CA CYS A 105 4.37 -18.71 15.87
C CYS A 105 3.04 -18.40 15.18
N LEU A 106 1.94 -18.28 15.95
CA LEU A 106 0.63 -17.92 15.42
C LEU A 106 0.61 -16.49 14.86
N LEU A 107 1.21 -15.53 15.58
CA LEU A 107 1.35 -14.15 15.11
C LEU A 107 2.19 -14.08 13.83
N GLY A 108 3.31 -14.81 13.78
CA GLY A 108 4.15 -14.93 12.59
C GLY A 108 3.40 -15.54 11.42
N TYR A 109 2.62 -16.61 11.66
CA TYR A 109 1.80 -17.25 10.64
C TYR A 109 0.74 -16.30 10.07
N VAL A 110 0.02 -15.57 10.93
CA VAL A 110 -1.00 -14.59 10.49
C VAL A 110 -0.36 -13.45 9.69
N THR A 111 0.77 -12.92 10.16
CA THR A 111 1.51 -11.85 9.47
C THR A 111 2.05 -12.31 8.12
N TYR A 112 2.46 -13.57 7.99
CA TYR A 112 2.94 -14.13 6.73
C TYR A 112 1.80 -14.39 5.74
N LYS A 113 0.71 -15.02 6.18
CA LYS A 113 -0.42 -15.36 5.30
C LYS A 113 -1.22 -14.14 4.83
N LYS A 114 -1.18 -13.02 5.56
CA LYS A 114 -1.94 -11.78 5.30
C LYS A 114 -3.35 -12.08 4.76
N PRO A 115 -4.20 -12.79 5.51
CA PRO A 115 -5.52 -13.15 5.02
C PRO A 115 -6.30 -11.89 4.65
N HIS A 116 -7.01 -11.91 3.52
CA HIS A 116 -7.94 -10.84 3.15
C HIS A 116 -9.08 -10.82 4.17
N VAL A 117 -8.99 -9.89 5.11
CA VAL A 117 -9.95 -9.71 6.19
C VAL A 117 -10.51 -8.30 6.15
N ASN A 118 -11.79 -8.15 6.44
CA ASN A 118 -12.48 -6.86 6.35
C ASN A 118 -12.23 -5.96 7.56
N TRP A 119 -11.49 -6.42 8.57
CA TRP A 119 -11.07 -5.61 9.71
C TRP A 119 -9.68 -5.01 9.46
N GLY A 120 -9.55 -3.70 9.70
CA GLY A 120 -8.26 -3.01 9.62
C GLY A 120 -7.32 -3.44 10.75
N THR A 121 -6.01 -3.37 10.50
CA THR A 121 -5.00 -3.68 11.53
C THR A 121 -4.53 -2.42 12.25
N SER A 122 -4.26 -2.51 13.56
CA SER A 122 -3.67 -1.39 14.31
C SER A 122 -2.28 -1.00 13.79
N TYR A 123 -1.57 -1.94 13.15
CA TYR A 123 -0.30 -1.70 12.49
C TYR A 123 -0.43 -0.75 11.29
N GLN A 124 -1.40 -1.00 10.40
CA GLN A 124 -1.68 -0.10 9.27
C GLN A 124 -2.09 1.30 9.74
N ALA A 125 -2.91 1.37 10.79
CA ALA A 125 -3.29 2.66 11.38
C ALA A 125 -2.09 3.42 11.96
N GLY A 126 -1.20 2.74 12.68
CA GLY A 126 0.03 3.33 13.21
C GLY A 126 0.95 3.84 12.10
N PHE A 127 1.14 3.04 11.05
CA PHE A 127 1.95 3.42 9.89
C PHE A 127 1.38 4.66 9.17
N TYR A 128 0.06 4.71 8.96
CA TYR A 128 -0.59 5.86 8.36
C TYR A 128 -0.41 7.13 9.20
N ASN A 129 -0.64 7.04 10.51
CA ASN A 129 -0.44 8.17 11.43
C ASN A 129 1.02 8.65 11.40
N MET A 130 1.98 7.72 11.37
CA MET A 130 3.40 8.04 11.28
C MET A 130 3.75 8.75 9.97
N ALA A 131 3.28 8.24 8.83
CA ALA A 131 3.48 8.85 7.51
C ALA A 131 2.89 10.27 7.45
N LEU A 132 1.66 10.45 7.96
CA LEU A 132 0.98 11.73 8.00
C LEU A 132 1.70 12.73 8.91
N SER A 133 2.08 12.31 10.13
CA SER A 133 2.82 13.17 11.07
C SER A 133 4.16 13.60 10.49
N PHE A 134 4.93 12.70 9.89
CA PHE A 134 6.19 13.08 9.25
C PHE A 134 6.01 13.99 8.04
N SER A 135 4.98 13.74 7.21
CA SER A 135 4.67 14.62 6.09
C SER A 135 4.28 16.02 6.56
N MET A 136 3.55 16.15 7.67
CA MET A 136 3.22 17.45 8.27
C MET A 136 4.44 18.13 8.90
N SER A 137 5.29 17.38 9.61
CA SER A 137 6.54 17.92 10.17
C SER A 137 7.46 18.47 9.10
N LEU A 138 7.46 17.88 7.90
CA LEU A 138 8.25 18.37 6.77
C LEU A 138 7.83 19.78 6.33
N THR A 139 6.56 20.15 6.48
CA THR A 139 6.06 21.49 6.13
C THR A 139 6.70 22.59 6.97
N ALA A 140 7.08 22.30 8.21
CA ALA A 140 7.70 23.27 9.11
C ALA A 140 9.22 23.47 8.86
N VAL A 141 9.85 22.61 8.04
CA VAL A 141 11.29 22.70 7.75
C VAL A 141 11.54 23.74 6.68
N GLU A 142 12.48 24.67 6.86
CA GLU A 142 12.83 25.67 5.84
C GLU A 142 13.60 25.05 4.67
N ASP A 143 13.37 25.60 3.47
CA ASP A 143 14.07 25.14 2.26
C ASP A 143 15.47 25.76 2.20
N HIS A 144 16.49 24.90 2.04
CA HIS A 144 17.88 25.34 1.90
C HIS A 144 18.46 24.79 0.60
N VAL A 145 19.14 25.63 -0.18
CA VAL A 145 19.73 25.28 -1.49
C VAL A 145 20.60 24.02 -1.47
N LYS A 146 21.40 23.82 -0.41
CA LYS A 146 22.23 22.61 -0.22
C LYS A 146 21.43 21.30 -0.04
N ASN A 147 20.15 21.39 0.34
CA ASN A 147 19.28 20.24 0.55
C ASN A 147 18.29 20.04 -0.60
N PHE A 148 18.54 20.69 -1.75
CA PHE A 148 17.72 20.49 -2.94
C PHE A 148 17.68 19.01 -3.33
N ARG A 149 16.48 18.50 -3.59
CA ARG A 149 16.23 17.16 -4.11
C ARG A 149 15.33 17.27 -5.34
N PRO A 150 15.68 16.62 -6.47
CA PRO A 150 14.80 16.60 -7.63
C PRO A 150 13.59 15.72 -7.32
N GLN A 151 12.41 16.32 -7.16
CA GLN A 151 11.14 15.63 -7.00
C GLN A 151 10.45 15.60 -8.37
N CYS A 152 10.42 14.43 -9.00
CA CYS A 152 10.10 14.31 -10.41
C CYS A 152 8.63 13.90 -10.63
N LEU A 153 7.91 14.69 -11.41
CA LEU A 153 6.67 14.29 -12.07
C LEU A 153 7.03 13.81 -13.49
N VAL A 154 6.88 12.52 -13.75
CA VAL A 154 7.23 11.90 -15.02
C VAL A 154 5.95 11.66 -15.80
N LEU A 155 5.79 12.32 -16.95
CA LEU A 155 4.64 12.10 -17.82
C LEU A 155 4.88 10.85 -18.68
N THR A 156 4.73 9.69 -18.05
CA THR A 156 4.96 8.38 -18.67
C THR A 156 3.78 7.91 -19.50
N GLY A 157 2.57 8.41 -19.24
CA GLY A 157 1.38 7.68 -19.60
C GLY A 157 1.30 6.39 -18.77
N PRO A 158 0.78 5.28 -19.31
CA PRO A 158 0.90 3.97 -18.68
C PRO A 158 2.40 3.59 -18.53
N PRO A 159 2.91 3.30 -17.33
CA PRO A 159 4.34 3.08 -17.08
C PRO A 159 4.92 1.89 -17.84
N ASN A 160 4.08 0.92 -18.22
CA ASN A 160 4.44 -0.24 -19.03
C ASN A 160 4.75 0.11 -20.50
N VAL A 161 4.21 1.21 -21.02
CA VAL A 161 4.42 1.62 -22.42
C VAL A 161 5.77 2.33 -22.61
N ARG A 162 6.21 3.09 -21.60
CA ARG A 162 7.48 3.85 -21.61
C ARG A 162 8.45 3.43 -20.50
N PRO A 163 8.87 2.14 -20.44
CA PRO A 163 9.72 1.64 -19.36
C PRO A 163 11.08 2.35 -19.28
N ALA A 164 11.68 2.71 -20.42
CA ALA A 164 12.97 3.38 -20.46
C ALA A 164 12.96 4.75 -19.77
N LEU A 165 11.85 5.49 -19.87
CA LEU A 165 11.68 6.77 -19.18
C LEU A 165 11.57 6.58 -17.67
N VAL A 166 10.83 5.56 -17.23
CA VAL A 166 10.69 5.19 -15.82
C VAL A 166 12.05 4.78 -15.23
N ASP A 167 12.78 3.90 -15.91
CA ASP A 167 14.08 3.38 -15.46
C ASP A 167 15.15 4.48 -15.43
N PHE A 168 15.16 5.38 -16.42
CA PHE A 168 16.06 6.53 -16.45
C PHE A 168 15.83 7.47 -15.25
N VAL A 169 14.57 7.83 -14.98
CA VAL A 169 14.25 8.67 -13.82
C VAL A 169 14.49 7.96 -12.49
N GLY A 170 14.19 6.66 -12.43
CA GLY A 170 14.52 5.80 -11.29
C GLY A 170 16.02 5.79 -10.97
N THR A 171 16.87 5.85 -11.99
CA THR A 171 18.33 5.79 -11.85
C THR A 171 18.90 7.00 -11.11
N PHE A 172 18.40 8.22 -11.35
CA PHE A 172 18.90 9.42 -10.66
C PHE A 172 18.12 9.78 -9.40
N THR A 173 16.84 9.43 -9.30
CA THR A 173 16.07 9.59 -8.05
C THR A 173 16.50 8.59 -6.97
N LYS A 174 17.08 7.45 -7.36
CA LYS A 174 17.70 6.41 -6.50
C LYS A 174 16.86 6.04 -5.28
N ASN A 175 15.53 6.03 -5.40
CA ASN A 175 14.63 5.71 -4.28
C ASN A 175 14.74 6.66 -3.06
N ILE A 176 15.42 7.81 -3.23
CA ILE A 176 15.65 8.83 -2.20
C ILE A 176 14.72 10.03 -2.45
N SER A 177 14.54 10.40 -3.71
CA SER A 177 13.65 11.48 -4.11
C SER A 177 12.26 10.99 -4.48
N LEU A 178 11.28 11.88 -4.37
CA LEU A 178 9.92 11.62 -4.83
C LEU A 178 9.89 11.46 -6.35
N MET A 179 9.26 10.38 -6.80
CA MET A 179 8.94 10.13 -8.20
C MET A 179 7.45 9.84 -8.32
N ILE A 180 6.76 10.58 -9.19
CA ILE A 180 5.34 10.40 -9.50
C ILE A 180 5.23 10.12 -11.00
N CYS A 181 4.71 8.95 -11.36
CA CYS A 181 4.36 8.62 -12.75
C CYS A 181 2.93 9.11 -13.04
N GLY A 182 2.83 10.12 -13.89
CA GLY A 182 1.58 10.72 -14.32
C GLY A 182 1.08 10.09 -15.62
N ASN A 183 -0.17 9.63 -15.59
CA ASN A 183 -0.91 9.18 -16.76
C ASN A 183 -2.07 10.13 -17.07
N ILE A 184 -2.17 10.60 -18.32
CA ILE A 184 -3.25 11.48 -18.76
C ILE A 184 -4.13 10.67 -19.71
N ILE A 185 -5.36 10.40 -19.28
CA ILE A 185 -6.34 9.62 -20.03
C ILE A 185 -7.23 10.60 -20.80
N MET A 186 -7.12 10.57 -22.14
CA MET A 186 -7.86 11.44 -23.06
C MET A 186 -9.20 10.86 -23.55
N SER A 187 -9.61 9.69 -23.05
CA SER A 187 -10.85 9.01 -23.48
C SER A 187 -11.56 8.28 -22.35
N ILE A 188 -12.86 8.05 -22.49
CA ILE A 188 -13.75 7.46 -21.47
C ILE A 188 -13.53 5.94 -21.29
N PHE A 189 -12.57 5.35 -22.01
CA PHE A 189 -12.30 3.91 -22.01
C PHE A 189 -11.81 3.39 -20.64
N PRO A 190 -12.02 2.10 -20.34
CA PRO A 190 -11.97 1.59 -18.98
C PRO A 190 -10.58 1.81 -18.39
N GLN A 191 -10.58 2.51 -17.26
CA GLN A 191 -9.46 2.69 -16.37
C GLN A 191 -8.76 1.34 -16.18
N HIS A 192 -7.57 1.16 -16.76
CA HIS A 192 -6.70 0.06 -16.35
C HIS A 192 -6.64 0.09 -14.82
N SER A 193 -6.80 -1.06 -14.17
CA SER A 193 -6.72 -1.13 -12.73
C SER A 193 -5.40 -0.49 -12.31
N THR A 194 -5.48 0.64 -11.62
CA THR A 194 -4.32 1.37 -11.11
C THR A 194 -3.39 0.44 -10.35
N ASP A 195 -3.98 -0.57 -9.70
CA ASP A 195 -3.32 -1.63 -8.97
C ASP A 195 -2.38 -2.46 -9.86
N MET A 196 -2.77 -2.80 -11.10
CA MET A 196 -1.91 -3.56 -12.02
C MET A 196 -0.66 -2.77 -12.42
N LEU A 197 -0.81 -1.47 -12.67
CA LEU A 197 0.32 -0.59 -13.04
C LEU A 197 1.24 -0.34 -11.84
N VAL A 198 0.68 -0.22 -10.64
CA VAL A 198 1.43 -0.14 -9.38
C VAL A 198 2.18 -1.45 -9.12
N ASP A 199 1.55 -2.60 -9.37
CA ASP A 199 2.20 -3.91 -9.24
C ASP A 199 3.36 -4.06 -10.22
N TRP A 200 3.21 -3.59 -11.47
CA TRP A 200 4.30 -3.57 -12.45
C TRP A 200 5.49 -2.72 -11.98
N LEU A 201 5.24 -1.54 -11.42
CA LEU A 201 6.28 -0.68 -10.83
C LEU A 201 6.99 -1.35 -9.65
N ASN A 202 6.21 -2.01 -8.77
CA ASN A 202 6.72 -2.75 -7.62
C ASN A 202 7.60 -3.94 -8.04
N GLN A 203 7.19 -4.69 -9.08
CA GLN A 203 7.98 -5.80 -9.62
C GLN A 203 9.34 -5.34 -10.17
N ARG A 204 9.37 -4.15 -10.79
CA ARG A 204 10.62 -3.51 -11.27
C ARG A 204 11.44 -2.83 -10.17
N LYS A 205 10.96 -2.83 -8.92
CA LYS A 205 11.63 -2.20 -7.76
C LYS A 205 11.83 -0.68 -7.92
N VAL A 206 10.96 -0.03 -8.69
CA VAL A 206 10.95 1.43 -8.85
C VAL A 206 10.01 2.03 -7.80
N ARG A 207 10.53 2.81 -6.85
CA ARG A 207 9.70 3.47 -5.84
C ARG A 207 9.09 4.75 -6.41
N SER A 208 8.00 4.61 -7.16
CA SER A 208 7.22 5.74 -7.65
C SER A 208 5.75 5.61 -7.26
N PHE A 209 5.12 6.75 -6.98
CA PHE A 209 3.66 6.83 -6.95
C PHE A 209 3.11 6.85 -8.38
N PHE A 210 1.90 6.35 -8.56
CA PHE A 210 1.20 6.42 -9.84
C PHE A 210 -0.05 7.28 -9.67
N THR A 211 -0.20 8.28 -10.52
CA THR A 211 -1.39 9.15 -10.56
C THR A 211 -1.95 9.19 -11.97
N SER A 212 -3.25 8.99 -12.10
CA SER A 212 -3.95 9.06 -13.37
C SER A 212 -4.97 10.19 -13.33
N PHE A 213 -5.01 11.01 -14.37
CA PHE A 213 -5.94 12.12 -14.51
C PHE A 213 -6.67 12.03 -15.85
N THR A 214 -7.95 12.35 -15.87
CA THR A 214 -8.77 12.43 -17.09
C THR A 214 -8.83 13.88 -17.56
N ALA A 215 -8.48 14.15 -18.80
CA ALA A 215 -8.52 15.50 -19.38
C ALA A 215 -8.70 15.43 -20.90
N ASP A 216 -9.24 16.50 -21.50
CA ASP A 216 -9.52 16.56 -22.93
C ASP A 216 -8.25 16.79 -23.77
N SER A 217 -7.21 17.33 -23.16
CA SER A 217 -5.91 17.58 -23.79
C SER A 217 -4.73 17.18 -22.91
N LEU A 218 -3.58 16.94 -23.53
CA LEU A 218 -2.32 16.67 -22.81
C LEU A 218 -1.95 17.87 -21.93
N LYS A 219 -2.10 19.09 -22.47
CA LYS A 219 -1.77 20.33 -21.78
C LYS A 219 -2.57 20.46 -20.49
N GLU A 220 -3.88 20.35 -20.57
CA GLU A 220 -4.78 20.50 -19.42
C GLU A 220 -4.53 19.41 -18.37
N GLY A 221 -4.38 18.16 -18.80
CA GLY A 221 -4.06 17.05 -17.90
C GLY A 221 -2.72 17.24 -17.19
N ALA A 222 -1.69 17.71 -17.90
CA ALA A 222 -0.39 18.01 -17.32
C ALA A 222 -0.46 19.20 -16.36
N HIS A 223 -1.25 20.24 -16.69
CA HIS A 223 -1.50 21.37 -15.81
C HIS A 223 -2.14 20.96 -14.48
N HIS A 224 -3.20 20.14 -14.54
CA HIS A 224 -3.84 19.58 -13.35
C HIS A 224 -2.88 18.73 -12.52
N LEU A 225 -2.07 17.88 -13.18
CA LEU A 225 -1.07 17.09 -12.48
C LEU A 225 0.02 17.95 -11.83
N MET A 226 0.51 19.00 -12.49
CA MET A 226 1.51 19.91 -11.91
C MET A 226 0.97 20.67 -10.70
N GLN A 227 -0.32 21.01 -10.66
CA GLN A 227 -0.88 21.78 -9.55
C GLN A 227 -1.35 20.89 -8.40
N ALA A 228 -1.92 19.72 -8.69
CA ALA A 228 -2.58 18.87 -7.70
C ALA A 228 -1.75 17.66 -7.23
N SER A 229 -0.61 17.35 -7.86
CA SER A 229 0.22 16.22 -7.44
C SER A 229 1.05 16.52 -6.19
N GLY A 230 1.03 15.57 -5.25
CA GLY A 230 1.84 15.63 -4.02
C GLY A 230 1.05 15.98 -2.76
N LEU A 231 1.76 16.05 -1.63
CA LEU A 231 1.20 16.38 -0.32
C LEU A 231 2.17 17.28 0.47
N GLY A 232 1.75 18.52 0.77
CA GLY A 232 2.59 19.48 1.49
C GLY A 232 3.90 19.77 0.77
N LYS A 233 5.04 19.51 1.40
CA LYS A 233 6.38 19.62 0.78
C LYS A 233 6.80 18.43 -0.07
N LEU A 234 6.06 17.32 -0.03
CA LEU A 234 6.25 16.17 -0.92
C LEU A 234 5.49 16.43 -2.23
N LYS A 235 5.93 17.42 -2.99
CA LYS A 235 5.34 17.81 -4.27
C LYS A 235 6.42 17.89 -5.35
N PRO A 236 6.10 17.53 -6.60
CA PRO A 236 7.08 17.60 -7.66
C PRO A 236 7.61 19.02 -7.84
N ASN A 237 8.87 19.14 -8.25
CA ASN A 237 9.53 20.39 -8.62
C ASN A 237 10.18 20.31 -10.01
N THR A 238 10.22 19.11 -10.60
CA THR A 238 10.79 18.86 -11.92
C THR A 238 9.81 18.02 -12.73
N VAL A 239 9.45 18.46 -13.93
CA VAL A 239 8.66 17.70 -14.89
C VAL A 239 9.61 16.99 -15.85
N VAL A 240 9.40 15.69 -16.04
CA VAL A 240 10.18 14.87 -16.97
C VAL A 240 9.28 14.37 -18.09
N LEU A 241 9.67 14.65 -19.33
CA LEU A 241 8.93 14.35 -20.55
C LEU A 241 9.75 13.45 -21.47
N GLY A 242 9.06 12.63 -22.26
CA GLY A 242 9.66 12.03 -23.45
C GLY A 242 9.74 13.05 -24.58
N TYR A 243 10.78 12.96 -25.40
CA TYR A 243 10.88 13.75 -26.63
C TYR A 243 9.89 13.23 -27.67
N LYS A 244 9.10 14.13 -28.25
CA LYS A 244 8.12 13.79 -29.30
C LYS A 244 8.82 13.63 -30.65
N MET A 245 9.06 12.39 -31.09
CA MET A 245 9.78 12.09 -32.34
C MET A 245 8.92 12.31 -33.58
N ASP A 246 7.62 12.03 -33.50
CA ASP A 246 6.62 12.13 -34.57
C ASP A 246 6.10 13.57 -34.79
N TRP A 247 6.89 14.60 -34.43
CA TRP A 247 6.43 15.99 -34.44
C TRP A 247 6.06 16.51 -35.83
N GLN A 248 6.63 15.95 -36.90
CA GLN A 248 6.31 16.31 -38.29
C GLN A 248 5.03 15.64 -38.81
N GLU A 249 4.69 14.47 -38.29
CA GLU A 249 3.55 13.65 -38.75
C GLU A 249 2.30 13.84 -37.89
N CYS A 250 2.48 14.34 -36.66
CA CYS A 250 1.39 14.50 -35.71
C CYS A 250 0.43 15.65 -36.08
N LYS A 251 -0.77 15.61 -35.51
CA LYS A 251 -1.73 16.71 -35.61
C LYS A 251 -1.11 17.99 -35.01
N PRO A 252 -1.30 19.16 -35.62
CA PRO A 252 -0.70 20.42 -35.15
C PRO A 252 -1.13 20.76 -33.72
N GLN A 253 -2.35 20.37 -33.32
CA GLN A 253 -2.86 20.54 -31.95
C GLN A 253 -2.02 19.77 -30.92
N SER A 254 -1.60 18.54 -31.22
CA SER A 254 -0.80 17.72 -30.29
C SER A 254 0.60 18.29 -30.09
N LEU A 255 1.21 18.83 -31.15
CA LEU A 255 2.48 19.53 -31.06
C LEU A 255 2.35 20.81 -30.23
N GLN A 256 1.29 21.58 -30.46
CA GLN A 256 1.00 22.79 -29.70
C GLN A 256 0.79 22.47 -28.21
N ASP A 257 0.07 21.39 -27.89
CA ASP A 257 -0.14 20.95 -26.50
C ASP A 257 1.18 20.56 -25.83
N TYR A 258 2.07 19.88 -26.54
CA TYR A 258 3.40 19.50 -26.01
C TYR A 258 4.25 20.74 -25.69
N VAL A 259 4.34 21.70 -26.61
CA VAL A 259 5.08 22.95 -26.41
C VAL A 259 4.45 23.80 -25.31
N ASN A 260 3.12 23.89 -25.28
CA ASN A 260 2.39 24.60 -24.23
C ASN A 260 2.62 23.95 -22.87
N THR A 261 2.70 22.61 -22.78
CA THR A 261 3.00 21.91 -21.52
C THR A 261 4.39 22.31 -21.00
N ILE A 262 5.38 22.46 -21.89
CA ILE A 262 6.72 22.94 -21.53
C ILE A 262 6.65 24.40 -21.04
N SER A 263 5.89 25.26 -21.73
CA SER A 263 5.69 26.65 -21.31
C SER A 263 5.03 26.73 -19.93
N ASP A 264 3.92 26.02 -19.72
CA ASP A 264 3.17 26.01 -18.47
C ASP A 264 4.02 25.49 -17.28
N ALA A 265 4.93 24.55 -17.55
CA ALA A 265 5.87 24.05 -16.54
C ALA A 265 6.88 25.13 -16.13
N PHE A 266 7.44 25.89 -17.08
CA PHE A 266 8.31 27.02 -16.76
C PHE A 266 7.56 28.14 -16.04
N ASP A 267 6.34 28.46 -16.46
CA ASP A 267 5.48 29.46 -15.80
C ASP A 267 5.17 29.07 -14.35
N SER A 268 5.03 27.75 -14.09
CA SER A 268 4.83 27.19 -12.76
C SER A 268 6.13 27.01 -11.95
N SER A 269 7.27 27.53 -12.45
CA SER A 269 8.60 27.42 -11.83
C SER A 269 9.10 25.98 -11.62
N TYR A 270 8.72 25.06 -12.51
CA TYR A 270 9.26 23.70 -12.52
C TYR A 270 10.57 23.63 -13.31
N GLY A 271 11.48 22.76 -12.87
CA GLY A 271 12.56 22.27 -13.73
C GLY A 271 11.99 21.36 -14.83
N ILE A 272 12.59 21.36 -16.01
CA ILE A 272 12.15 20.51 -17.12
C ILE A 272 13.31 19.62 -17.56
N ALA A 273 13.03 18.32 -17.73
CA ALA A 273 13.93 17.37 -18.34
C ALA A 273 13.23 16.65 -19.49
N ILE A 274 13.86 16.58 -20.65
CA ILE A 274 13.32 15.90 -21.84
C ILE A 274 14.28 14.78 -22.22
N LEU A 275 13.79 13.54 -22.21
CA LEU A 275 14.55 12.37 -22.61
C LEU A 275 14.29 12.03 -24.08
N ARG A 276 15.34 12.00 -24.89
CA ARG A 276 15.30 11.54 -26.27
C ARG A 276 16.11 10.26 -26.43
N MET A 277 15.46 9.22 -26.95
CA MET A 277 16.07 7.96 -27.36
C MET A 277 16.09 7.88 -28.89
N MET A 278 17.03 7.13 -29.46
CA MET A 278 17.15 6.98 -30.92
C MET A 278 15.92 6.30 -31.53
N ASP A 279 15.45 5.23 -30.90
CA ASP A 279 14.33 4.39 -31.40
C ASP A 279 12.96 4.83 -30.86
N GLY A 280 12.89 5.99 -30.18
CA GLY A 280 11.70 6.42 -29.45
C GLY A 280 11.58 5.77 -28.06
N LEU A 281 10.48 6.07 -27.36
CA LEU A 281 10.24 5.64 -25.97
C LEU A 281 9.03 4.69 -25.83
N ASP A 282 8.18 4.62 -26.86
CA ASP A 282 6.94 3.86 -26.86
C ASP A 282 7.17 2.42 -27.31
N VAL A 283 6.94 1.45 -26.43
CA VAL A 283 7.20 0.01 -26.66
C VAL A 283 5.91 -0.73 -27.07
N MET A 284 4.92 -0.01 -27.59
CA MET A 284 3.58 -0.55 -27.85
C MET A 284 3.60 -1.62 -28.95
N ASP A 285 4.43 -1.45 -29.99
CA ASP A 285 4.57 -2.41 -31.10
C ASP A 285 5.28 -3.71 -30.68
N ASP A 286 6.22 -3.65 -29.75
CA ASP A 286 6.93 -4.83 -29.22
C ASP A 286 6.05 -5.64 -28.27
N LEU A 287 5.17 -4.98 -27.49
CA LEU A 287 4.17 -5.64 -26.63
C LEU A 287 3.14 -6.44 -27.44
N HIS A 288 2.76 -5.92 -28.62
CA HIS A 288 1.92 -6.65 -29.59
C HIS A 288 2.67 -7.84 -30.23
N SER A 289 3.95 -7.66 -30.55
CA SER A 289 4.81 -8.70 -31.15
C SER A 289 5.14 -9.85 -30.17
N ALA A 290 5.18 -9.54 -28.86
CA ALA A 290 5.48 -10.50 -27.78
C ALA A 290 4.25 -11.30 -27.29
N GLY A 291 3.07 -11.14 -27.91
CA GLY A 291 1.88 -11.92 -27.56
C GLY A 291 1.30 -11.62 -26.17
N VAL A 292 1.68 -10.49 -25.55
CA VAL A 292 1.11 -10.03 -24.28
C VAL A 292 -0.23 -9.37 -24.57
N CYS A 293 -1.23 -10.21 -24.84
CA CYS A 293 -2.60 -9.81 -25.09
C CYS A 293 -3.27 -9.39 -23.78
N PHE A 294 -3.44 -8.09 -23.58
CA PHE A 294 -4.42 -7.57 -22.63
C PHE A 294 -5.53 -6.86 -23.44
N ILE A 295 -6.65 -7.60 -23.56
CA ILE A 295 -7.99 -7.23 -24.03
C ILE A 295 -8.31 -5.74 -23.67
N GLN A 296 -8.78 -4.82 -24.52
CA GLN A 296 -9.69 -4.88 -25.68
C GLN A 296 -9.49 -3.59 -26.54
N TYR A 297 -9.25 -3.72 -27.85
CA TYR A 297 -9.04 -2.59 -28.79
C TYR A 297 -9.84 -2.77 -30.09
N ASP A 298 -11.09 -3.23 -30.01
CA ASP A 298 -11.89 -3.43 -31.23
C ASP A 298 -12.57 -2.15 -31.75
N ASP A 299 -12.68 -1.08 -30.94
CA ASP A 299 -13.40 0.13 -31.37
C ASP A 299 -12.53 1.22 -32.01
N PHE A 300 -11.22 1.26 -31.74
CA PHE A 300 -10.34 2.26 -32.36
C PHE A 300 -9.97 1.88 -33.81
N LYS A 301 -9.89 0.57 -34.10
CA LYS A 301 -9.63 0.06 -35.46
C LYS A 301 -10.77 0.36 -36.43
N LYS A 302 -12.02 0.48 -35.94
CA LYS A 302 -13.17 0.91 -36.75
C LYS A 302 -13.13 2.38 -37.16
N TRP A 303 -12.44 3.22 -36.41
CA TRP A 303 -12.32 4.65 -36.74
C TRP A 303 -11.22 4.91 -37.80
N VAL A 304 -10.13 4.15 -37.77
CA VAL A 304 -9.00 4.32 -38.70
C VAL A 304 -9.27 3.71 -40.08
N ASN A 305 -10.12 2.68 -40.20
CA ASN A 305 -10.39 2.00 -41.47
C ASN A 305 -11.68 2.45 -42.18
N THR A 306 -12.31 3.55 -41.77
CA THR A 306 -13.49 4.12 -42.47
C THR A 306 -13.21 5.51 -43.05
N ALA A 307 -11.99 5.71 -43.53
CA ALA A 307 -11.59 6.84 -44.37
C ALA A 307 -10.54 6.39 -45.41
N VAL A 308 -10.86 5.33 -46.14
CA VAL A 308 -10.48 5.11 -47.54
C VAL A 308 -11.72 4.59 -48.26
#